data_AF-A0A7C4SKF4-F1
#
_entry.id   AF-A0A7C4SKF4-F1
#
_cell.length_a   1.000
_cell.length_b   1.000
_cell.length_c   1.000
_cell.angle_alpha   90.00
_cell.angle_beta   90.00
_cell.angle_gamma   90.00
#
_symmetry.space_group_name_H-M   'P 1'
#
loop_
_entity.id
_entity.type
_entity.pdbx_description
1 polymer ?
#
loop_
_entity_poly.entity_id
_entity_poly.type
_entity_poly.pdbx_seq_one_letter_code
_entity_poly.pdbx_strand_id
1 'polypeptide(L)'
;MSLKYRYSDNGFSYSGTKIPDIPVVRLVLRRRDKRVKAFGTAVIDTGFDGGIYPNIALLKFFEGLNPIRMEKLISVFGEKVDCEVYEVEASLVSEKDGFEVDLKEVNVYIPVDPAYIGGEVLVGREILNRLKVVLNGVYSELSV
;
A
#
# COMPACT_ATOMS: atom_id res chain seq x y z
N MET A 1 -9.32 6.43 -17.13
CA MET A 1 -9.76 7.43 -16.12
C MET A 1 -8.58 7.72 -15.20
N SER A 2 -8.40 8.94 -14.64
CA SER A 2 -7.25 9.22 -13.76
C SER A 2 -7.62 9.83 -12.40
N LEU A 3 -6.86 9.43 -11.38
CA LEU A 3 -6.90 9.94 -10.00
C LEU A 3 -5.59 10.66 -9.69
N LYS A 4 -5.67 11.80 -8.99
CA LYS A 4 -4.51 12.60 -8.59
C LYS A 4 -4.44 12.76 -7.09
N TYR A 5 -3.28 12.47 -6.52
CA TYR A 5 -2.99 12.55 -5.09
C TYR A 5 -1.83 13.50 -4.88
N ARG A 6 -1.98 14.47 -3.98
CA ARG A 6 -0.84 15.33 -3.62
C ARG A 6 0.17 14.50 -2.82
N TYR A 7 1.46 14.69 -3.08
CA TYR A 7 2.49 14.07 -2.26
C TYR A 7 2.38 14.53 -0.80
N SER A 8 2.72 13.64 0.12
CA SER A 8 2.80 13.94 1.56
C SER A 8 4.13 14.63 1.89
N ASP A 9 4.09 15.67 2.73
CA ASP A 9 5.32 16.30 3.22
C ASP A 9 6.18 15.30 4.01
N ASN A 10 7.49 15.34 3.79
CA ASN A 10 8.46 14.45 4.45
C ASN A 10 9.39 15.21 5.40
N GLY A 11 9.12 16.49 5.62
CA GLY A 11 9.87 17.34 6.54
C GLY A 11 11.30 17.64 6.06
N PHE A 12 12.21 17.75 7.03
CA PHE A 12 13.58 18.21 6.83
C PHE A 12 14.57 17.24 7.46
N SER A 13 15.75 17.10 6.84
CA SER A 13 16.87 16.33 7.39
C SER A 13 17.45 16.99 8.63
N TYR A 14 18.36 16.29 9.33
CA TYR A 14 19.10 16.85 10.47
C TYR A 14 19.88 18.14 10.11
N SER A 15 20.30 18.29 8.85
CA SER A 15 20.97 19.49 8.36
C SER A 15 20.02 20.64 7.97
N GLY A 16 18.70 20.45 8.12
CA GLY A 16 17.68 21.42 7.70
C GLY A 16 17.36 21.39 6.20
N THR A 17 17.81 20.39 5.45
CA THR A 17 17.50 20.25 4.02
C THR A 17 16.12 19.64 3.85
N LYS A 18 15.27 20.20 2.97
CA LYS A 18 13.95 19.61 2.68
C LYS A 18 14.13 18.19 2.12
N ILE A 19 13.47 17.21 2.75
CA ILE A 19 13.42 15.84 2.25
C ILE A 19 12.35 15.79 1.15
N PRO A 20 12.58 15.07 0.03
CA PRO A 20 11.56 14.92 -1.00
C PRO A 20 10.23 14.41 -0.44
N ASP A 21 9.14 15.06 -0.88
CA ASP A 21 7.78 14.69 -0.53
C ASP A 21 7.48 13.26 -1.02
N ILE A 22 6.62 12.54 -0.30
CA ILE A 22 6.36 11.11 -0.49
C ILE A 22 5.15 10.90 -1.43
N PRO A 23 5.27 10.09 -2.48
CA PRO A 23 4.12 9.73 -3.32
C PRO A 23 3.15 8.84 -2.56
N VAL A 24 1.88 9.23 -2.53
CA VAL A 24 0.84 8.55 -1.75
C VAL A 24 -0.44 8.33 -2.55
N VAL A 25 -1.26 7.39 -2.09
CA VAL A 25 -2.63 7.14 -2.56
C VAL A 25 -3.57 6.93 -1.37
N ARG A 26 -4.88 7.00 -1.61
CA ARG A 26 -5.89 6.59 -0.63
C ARG A 26 -6.50 5.26 -1.04
N LEU A 27 -6.45 4.29 -0.13
CA LEU A 27 -6.99 2.95 -0.33
C LEU A 27 -8.22 2.72 0.53
N VAL A 28 -9.18 1.98 -0.03
CA VAL A 28 -10.20 1.25 0.74
C VAL A 28 -9.97 -0.24 0.54
N LEU A 29 -9.88 -0.98 1.64
CA LEU A 29 -9.87 -2.45 1.64
C LEU A 29 -11.20 -2.97 2.17
N ARG A 30 -11.71 -4.04 1.56
CA ARG A 30 -12.98 -4.68 1.91
C ARG A 30 -12.78 -6.18 2.10
N ARG A 31 -13.35 -6.70 3.18
CA ARG A 31 -13.43 -8.14 3.42
C ARG A 31 -14.65 -8.72 2.71
N ARG A 32 -14.46 -9.93 2.17
CA ARG A 32 -15.55 -10.71 1.54
C ARG A 32 -16.34 -11.51 2.56
N ASP A 33 -15.67 -12.02 3.58
CA ASP A 33 -16.25 -12.87 4.61
C ASP A 33 -17.07 -12.07 5.64
N LYS A 34 -16.77 -10.77 5.81
CA LYS A 34 -17.45 -9.88 6.75
C LYS A 34 -17.62 -8.48 6.17
N ARG A 35 -18.67 -7.78 6.60
CA ARG A 35 -18.95 -6.38 6.21
C ARG A 35 -18.03 -5.38 6.96
N VAL A 36 -16.72 -5.58 6.85
CA VAL A 36 -15.66 -4.75 7.46
C VAL A 36 -14.88 -4.05 6.35
N LYS A 37 -14.50 -2.80 6.61
CA LYS A 37 -13.69 -1.98 5.70
C LYS A 37 -12.54 -1.32 6.45
N ALA A 38 -11.39 -1.19 5.80
CA ALA A 38 -10.30 -0.34 6.24
C ALA A 38 -10.10 0.77 5.20
N PHE A 39 -9.78 1.98 5.66
CA PHE A 39 -9.50 3.13 4.80
C PHE A 39 -8.28 3.88 5.32
N GLY A 40 -7.40 4.28 4.43
CA GLY A 40 -6.21 5.04 4.82
C GLY A 40 -5.33 5.45 3.65
N THR A 41 -4.29 6.21 4.00
CA THR A 41 -3.23 6.60 3.08
C THR A 41 -2.20 5.47 2.99
N ALA A 42 -1.73 5.20 1.78
CA ALA A 42 -0.62 4.29 1.52
C ALA A 42 0.43 4.97 0.65
N VAL A 43 1.69 4.60 0.88
CA VAL A 43 2.83 5.06 0.10
C VAL A 43 2.93 4.23 -1.18
N ILE A 44 3.20 4.89 -2.31
CA ILE A 44 3.56 4.21 -3.54
C ILE A 44 5.02 3.78 -3.42
N ASP A 45 5.27 2.48 -3.41
CA ASP A 45 6.62 1.92 -3.31
C ASP A 45 6.96 1.09 -4.55
N THR A 46 7.76 1.67 -5.44
CA THR A 46 8.24 0.97 -6.64
C THR A 46 9.34 -0.06 -6.34
N GLY A 47 9.92 -0.04 -5.14
CA GLY A 47 10.91 -1.02 -4.67
C GLY A 47 10.27 -2.26 -4.02
N PHE A 48 8.98 -2.21 -3.69
CA PHE A 48 8.24 -3.34 -3.15
C PHE A 48 7.56 -4.16 -4.25
N ASP A 49 7.79 -5.47 -4.27
CA ASP A 49 7.34 -6.35 -5.35
C ASP A 49 5.89 -6.84 -5.19
N GLY A 50 5.39 -6.90 -3.96
CA GLY A 50 4.05 -7.40 -3.65
C GLY A 50 2.91 -6.40 -3.94
N GLY A 51 1.71 -6.75 -3.49
CA GLY A 51 0.51 -5.92 -3.63
C GLY A 51 0.45 -4.82 -2.57
N ILE A 52 0.06 -5.19 -1.35
CA ILE A 52 0.00 -4.28 -0.20
C ILE A 52 0.87 -4.82 0.92
N TYR A 53 1.65 -3.93 1.55
CA TYR A 53 2.36 -4.21 2.80
C TYR A 53 1.69 -3.43 3.92
N PRO A 54 1.18 -4.09 4.99
CA PRO A 54 0.44 -3.40 6.03
C PRO A 54 1.36 -2.76 7.08
N ASN A 55 0.82 -1.77 7.77
CA ASN A 55 1.36 -1.33 9.05
C ASN A 55 0.62 -2.01 10.22
N ILE A 56 1.10 -1.76 11.44
CA ILE A 56 0.54 -2.36 12.65
C ILE A 56 -0.95 -2.07 12.86
N ALA A 57 -1.43 -0.88 12.47
CA ALA A 57 -2.83 -0.51 12.61
C ALA A 57 -3.74 -1.33 11.68
N LEU A 58 -3.25 -1.63 10.47
CA LEU A 58 -4.00 -2.38 9.48
C LEU A 58 -4.09 -3.88 9.82
N LEU A 59 -3.21 -4.44 10.64
CA LEU A 59 -3.25 -5.86 11.02
C LEU A 59 -4.58 -6.28 11.66
N LYS A 60 -5.20 -5.40 12.46
CA LYS A 60 -6.50 -5.66 13.10
C LYS A 60 -7.61 -5.98 12.09
N PHE A 61 -7.50 -5.45 10.86
CA PHE A 61 -8.44 -5.74 9.79
C PHE A 61 -8.42 -7.21 9.39
N PHE A 62 -7.27 -7.88 9.52
CA PHE A 62 -7.04 -9.26 9.13
C PHE A 62 -7.35 -10.29 10.22
N GLU A 63 -7.71 -9.86 11.43
CA GLU A 63 -8.02 -10.77 12.53
C GLU A 63 -9.13 -11.77 12.15
N GLY A 64 -8.83 -13.05 12.36
CA GLY A 64 -9.70 -14.18 12.04
C GLY A 64 -9.86 -14.49 10.56
N LEU A 65 -9.09 -13.87 9.66
CA LEU A 65 -8.87 -14.42 8.31
C LEU A 65 -7.79 -15.50 8.36
N ASN A 66 -7.88 -16.45 7.43
CA ASN A 66 -6.78 -17.37 7.18
C ASN A 66 -5.98 -16.88 5.97
N PRO A 67 -4.64 -16.98 5.99
CA PRO A 67 -3.84 -16.70 4.82
C PRO A 67 -4.14 -17.73 3.72
N ILE A 68 -4.08 -17.29 2.46
CA ILE A 68 -4.27 -18.16 1.30
C ILE A 68 -2.99 -18.89 0.91
N ARG A 69 -1.81 -18.35 1.28
CA ARG A 69 -0.49 -18.98 1.09
C ARG A 69 0.58 -18.32 1.95
N MET A 70 1.72 -18.98 2.03
CA MET A 70 2.98 -18.38 2.50
C MET A 70 3.83 -17.96 1.30
N GLU A 71 4.49 -16.82 1.40
CA GLU A 71 5.43 -16.28 0.41
C GLU A 71 6.73 -15.85 1.10
N LYS A 72 7.84 -15.86 0.35
CA LYS A 72 9.12 -15.33 0.83
C LYS A 72 9.47 -14.07 0.05
N LEU A 73 9.44 -12.93 0.72
CA LEU A 73 9.91 -11.67 0.15
C LEU A 73 11.40 -11.49 0.44
N ILE A 74 12.07 -10.70 -0.40
CA ILE A 74 13.48 -10.34 -0.22
C ILE A 74 13.53 -8.91 0.31
N SER A 75 14.17 -8.70 1.46
CA SER A 75 14.40 -7.37 2.02
C SER A 75 15.41 -6.58 1.17
N VAL A 76 15.49 -5.28 1.40
CA VAL A 76 16.50 -4.43 0.74
C VAL A 76 17.93 -4.91 1.03
N PHE A 77 18.15 -5.60 2.16
CA PHE A 77 19.45 -6.16 2.55
C PHE A 77 19.63 -7.63 2.11
N GLY A 78 18.72 -8.18 1.31
CA GLY A 78 18.80 -9.54 0.79
C GLY A 78 18.29 -10.62 1.75
N GLU A 79 17.72 -10.24 2.89
CA GLU A 79 17.16 -11.18 3.86
C GLU A 79 15.85 -11.75 3.33
N LYS A 80 15.56 -13.01 3.65
CA LYS A 80 14.28 -13.63 3.30
C LYS A 80 13.29 -13.42 4.42
N VAL A 81 12.20 -12.73 4.11
CA VAL A 81 11.10 -12.45 5.05
C VAL A 81 9.94 -13.36 4.70
N ASP A 82 9.54 -14.21 5.65
CA ASP A 82 8.35 -15.04 5.53
C ASP A 82 7.10 -14.17 5.73
N CYS A 83 6.22 -14.19 4.74
CA CYS A 83 4.96 -13.47 4.75
C CYS A 83 3.77 -14.40 4.59
N GLU A 84 2.76 -14.20 5.42
CA GLU A 84 1.41 -14.68 5.20
C GLU A 84 0.74 -13.80 4.14
N VAL A 85 0.15 -14.42 3.12
CA VAL A 85 -0.56 -13.69 2.07
C VAL A 85 -2.06 -13.83 2.25
N TYR A 86 -2.74 -12.69 2.27
CA TYR A 86 -4.18 -12.58 2.35
C TYR A 86 -4.73 -11.95 1.07
N GLU A 87 -5.93 -12.34 0.67
CA GLU A 87 -6.62 -11.74 -0.48
C GLU A 87 -7.82 -10.93 -0.01
N VAL A 88 -7.91 -9.69 -0.49
CA VAL A 88 -9.01 -8.75 -0.17
C VAL A 88 -9.37 -7.93 -1.39
N GLU A 89 -10.56 -7.34 -1.38
CA GLU A 89 -10.95 -6.38 -2.41
C GLU A 89 -10.40 -5.00 -2.07
N ALA A 90 -9.83 -4.31 -3.07
CA ALA A 90 -9.26 -2.98 -2.91
C ALA A 90 -9.79 -1.98 -3.93
N SER A 91 -9.89 -0.72 -3.53
CA SER A 91 -10.13 0.39 -4.44
C SER A 91 -9.28 1.60 -4.07
N LEU A 92 -8.96 2.42 -5.08
CA LEU A 92 -8.34 3.72 -4.94
C LEU A 92 -9.43 4.79 -4.84
N VAL A 93 -9.28 5.75 -3.91
CA VAL A 93 -10.28 6.80 -3.69
C VAL A 93 -9.75 8.18 -4.04
N SER A 94 -10.46 8.88 -4.90
CA SER A 94 -10.17 10.28 -5.23
C SER A 94 -10.19 11.19 -4.00
N GLU A 95 -9.20 12.09 -3.90
CA GLU A 95 -9.17 13.09 -2.81
C GLU A 95 -10.25 14.18 -2.96
N LYS A 96 -10.76 14.41 -4.18
CA LYS A 96 -11.63 15.57 -4.47
C LYS A 96 -13.12 15.25 -4.35
N ASP A 97 -13.54 14.13 -4.91
CA ASP A 97 -14.96 13.82 -5.16
C ASP A 97 -15.39 12.46 -4.59
N GLY A 98 -14.47 11.75 -3.91
CA GLY A 98 -14.75 10.44 -3.31
C GLY A 98 -15.01 9.33 -4.33
N PHE A 99 -14.77 9.58 -5.62
CA PHE A 99 -14.87 8.56 -6.66
C PHE A 99 -13.90 7.41 -6.40
N GLU A 100 -14.34 6.18 -6.67
CA GLU A 100 -13.54 4.98 -6.45
C GLU A 100 -13.14 4.30 -7.77
N VAL A 101 -11.86 4.00 -7.92
CA VAL A 101 -11.34 3.11 -8.96
C VAL A 101 -11.11 1.73 -8.35
N ASP A 102 -11.84 0.74 -8.83
CA ASP A 102 -11.73 -0.64 -8.36
C ASP A 102 -10.40 -1.28 -8.82
N LEU A 103 -9.65 -1.82 -7.86
CA LEU A 103 -8.42 -2.59 -8.10
C LEU A 103 -8.69 -4.11 -8.11
N LYS A 104 -9.94 -4.52 -7.87
CA LYS A 104 -10.39 -5.89 -7.69
C LYS A 104 -9.69 -6.55 -6.51
N GLU A 105 -9.44 -7.85 -6.62
CA GLU A 105 -8.69 -8.64 -5.66
C GLU A 105 -7.20 -8.26 -5.71
N VAL A 106 -6.66 -8.01 -4.52
CA VAL A 106 -5.23 -7.75 -4.31
C VAL A 106 -4.70 -8.60 -3.18
N ASN A 107 -3.42 -8.96 -3.28
CA ASN A 107 -2.72 -9.65 -2.22
C ASN A 107 -2.17 -8.65 -1.19
N VAL A 108 -2.31 -8.98 0.09
CA VAL A 108 -1.69 -8.28 1.21
C VAL A 108 -0.68 -9.21 1.86
N TYR A 109 0.56 -8.75 1.96
CA TYR A 109 1.71 -9.51 2.43
C TYR A 109 2.01 -9.09 3.86
N ILE A 110 1.64 -9.94 4.82
CA ILE A 110 1.83 -9.68 6.25
C ILE A 110 3.06 -10.46 6.73
N PRO A 111 4.13 -9.79 7.18
CA PRO A 111 5.29 -10.48 7.75
C PRO A 111 4.89 -11.31 8.97
N VAL A 112 5.42 -12.53 9.05
CA VAL A 112 5.26 -13.38 10.24
C VAL A 112 6.04 -12.81 11.41
N ASP A 113 7.24 -12.30 11.15
CA ASP A 113 8.09 -11.65 12.15
C ASP A 113 7.69 -10.16 12.28
N PRO A 114 7.19 -9.73 13.45
CA PRO A 114 6.79 -8.34 13.69
C PRO A 114 7.91 -7.32 13.50
N ALA A 115 9.19 -7.71 13.57
CA ALA A 115 10.32 -6.82 13.36
C ALA A 115 10.35 -6.20 11.95
N TYR A 116 9.69 -6.84 10.98
CA TYR A 116 9.59 -6.35 9.60
C TYR A 116 8.35 -5.48 9.35
N ILE A 117 7.48 -5.27 10.34
CA ILE A 117 6.27 -4.48 10.16
C ILE A 117 6.62 -2.99 10.23
N GLY A 118 6.40 -2.28 9.11
CA GLY A 118 6.68 -0.86 8.97
C GLY A 118 5.62 0.07 9.57
N GLY A 119 5.93 1.38 9.56
CA GLY A 119 5.03 2.43 10.01
C GLY A 119 3.97 2.81 8.96
N GLU A 120 4.34 2.79 7.68
CA GLU A 120 3.44 3.07 6.57
C GLU A 120 2.80 1.82 5.98
N VAL A 121 1.64 2.00 5.33
CA VAL A 121 1.10 1.02 4.39
C VAL A 121 1.75 1.26 3.03
N LEU A 122 2.22 0.22 2.38
CA LEU A 122 2.87 0.31 1.06
C LEU A 122 1.98 -0.29 -0.02
N VAL A 123 2.02 0.28 -1.22
CA VAL A 123 1.46 -0.27 -2.46
C VAL A 123 2.61 -0.57 -3.41
N GLY A 124 2.78 -1.85 -3.72
CA GLY A 124 3.88 -2.35 -4.53
C GLY A 124 3.53 -2.68 -5.97
N ARG A 125 4.52 -3.18 -6.70
CA ARG A 125 4.50 -3.39 -8.15
C ARG A 125 3.42 -4.37 -8.62
N GLU A 126 2.97 -5.31 -7.79
CA GLU A 126 1.86 -6.21 -8.17
C GLU A 126 0.57 -5.43 -8.50
N ILE A 127 0.32 -4.33 -7.78
CA ILE A 127 -0.79 -3.42 -8.06
C ILE A 127 -0.36 -2.36 -9.09
N LEU A 128 0.80 -1.73 -8.89
CA LEU A 128 1.22 -0.59 -9.72
C LEU A 128 1.35 -0.97 -11.21
N ASN A 129 1.76 -2.20 -11.53
CA ASN A 129 1.88 -2.67 -12.92
C ASN A 129 0.52 -2.86 -13.62
N ARG A 130 -0.59 -2.85 -12.88
CA ARG A 130 -1.96 -2.87 -13.45
C ARG A 130 -2.45 -1.46 -13.82
N LEU A 131 -1.66 -0.43 -13.50
CA LEU A 131 -2.03 0.97 -13.61
C LEU A 131 -0.97 1.73 -14.41
N LYS A 132 -1.38 2.79 -15.09
CA LYS A 132 -0.46 3.85 -15.53
C LYS A 132 -0.22 4.80 -14.36
N VAL A 133 1.00 4.80 -13.85
CA VAL A 133 1.46 5.64 -12.74
C VAL A 133 2.37 6.75 -13.25
N VAL A 134 2.07 8.00 -12.89
CA VAL A 134 2.91 9.18 -13.20
C VAL A 134 3.30 9.85 -11.89
N LEU A 135 4.61 9.96 -11.68
CA LEU A 135 5.24 10.58 -10.52
C LEU A 135 5.99 11.84 -11.00
N ASN A 136 5.61 13.03 -10.52
CA ASN A 136 6.19 14.29 -10.98
C ASN A 136 6.77 15.17 -9.86
N GLY A 137 6.88 14.64 -8.65
CA GLY A 137 7.39 15.38 -7.48
C GLY A 137 6.37 16.29 -6.80
N VAL A 138 5.14 16.35 -7.29
CA VAL A 138 4.04 17.14 -6.69
C VAL A 138 2.79 16.28 -6.50
N TYR A 139 2.48 15.48 -7.52
CA TYR A 139 1.31 14.61 -7.56
C TYR A 139 1.66 13.21 -8.03
N SER A 140 0.97 12.22 -7.46
CA SER A 140 0.85 10.88 -8.00
C SER A 140 -0.42 10.85 -8.84
N GLU A 141 -0.29 10.61 -10.14
CA GLU A 141 -1.44 10.39 -11.03
C GLU A 141 -1.51 8.91 -11.41
N LEU A 142 -2.64 8.27 -11.10
CA LEU A 142 -2.89 6.85 -11.40
C LEU A 142 -4.09 6.73 -12.33
N SER A 143 -3.96 5.89 -13.36
CA SER A 143 -5.04 5.61 -14.30
C SER A 143 -5.09 4.13 -14.69
N VAL A 144 -6.31 3.63 -14.90
CA VAL A 144 -6.58 2.32 -15.52
C VAL A 144 -6.59 2.48 -17.03
#